data_AF-A0A933MVK8-F1
#
_entry.id   AF-A0A933MVK8-F1
#
_cell.length_a   1.000
_cell.length_b   1.000
_cell.length_c   1.000
_cell.angle_alpha   90.00
_cell.angle_beta   90.00
_cell.angle_gamma   90.00
#
_symmetry.space_group_name_H-M   'P 1'
#
loop_
_entity.id
_entity.type
_entity.pdbx_description
1 polymer ?
#
loop_
_entity_poly.entity_id
_entity_poly.type
_entity_poly.pdbx_seq_one_letter_code
_entity_poly.pdbx_strand_id
1 'polypeptide(L)' 'MAEFKRKKGESFESFLRRFNKKLQQSGKLYLARQVQHVQPKINKTQQKKRALVGMKLRSKREYLKKIGKLEEEPRKRW' A
#
# COMPACT_ATOMS: atom_id res chain seq x y z
N MET A 1 5.98 4.42 18.28
CA MET A 1 4.55 4.66 18.60
C MET A 1 4.08 5.85 17.77
N ALA A 2 2.91 5.81 17.12
CA ALA A 2 2.43 7.00 16.41
C ALA A 2 1.55 7.77 17.41
N GLU A 3 2.13 8.74 18.11
CA GLU A 3 1.36 9.58 19.01
C GLU A 3 0.58 10.62 18.21
N PHE A 4 -0.74 10.55 18.27
CA PHE A 4 -1.63 11.51 17.62
C PHE A 4 -2.26 12.40 18.68
N LYS A 5 -1.68 13.59 18.85
CA LYS A 5 -2.24 14.62 19.72
C LYS A 5 -2.99 15.66 18.89
N ARG A 6 -4.09 16.17 19.44
CA ARG A 6 -4.86 17.27 18.84
C ARG A 6 -4.05 18.55 18.96
N LYS A 7 -3.98 19.34 17.88
CA LYS A 7 -3.32 20.64 17.92
C LYS A 7 -4.24 21.68 18.58
N LYS A 8 -3.67 22.65 19.30
CA LYS A 8 -4.44 23.76 19.87
C LYS A 8 -5.07 24.57 18.73
N GLY A 9 -6.37 24.83 18.79
CA GLY A 9 -7.13 25.53 17.74
C GLY A 9 -7.62 24.66 16.58
N GLU A 10 -7.40 23.34 16.60
CA GLU A 10 -7.88 22.43 15.56
C GLU A 10 -9.31 21.94 15.84
N SER A 11 -10.19 21.94 14.84
CA SER A 11 -11.50 21.26 14.91
C SER A 11 -11.32 19.74 15.03
N PHE A 12 -12.21 19.07 15.77
CA PHE A 12 -12.17 17.62 15.96
C PHE A 12 -12.16 16.84 14.64
N GLU A 13 -12.94 17.28 13.65
CA GLU A 13 -13.03 16.61 12.36
C GLU A 13 -11.71 16.67 11.57
N SER A 14 -11.02 17.81 11.62
CA SER A 14 -9.71 17.99 10.99
C SER A 14 -8.66 17.05 11.60
N PHE A 15 -8.69 16.91 12.93
CA PHE A 15 -7.85 15.97 13.65
C PHE A 15 -8.13 14.53 13.22
N LEU A 16 -9.41 14.13 13.14
CA LEU A 16 -9.82 12.79 12.74
C LEU A 16 -9.39 12.45 11.31
N ARG A 17 -9.51 13.39 10.37
CA ARG A 17 -9.03 13.23 8.99
C ARG A 17 -7.52 13.01 8.96
N ARG A 18 -6.74 13.80 9.72
CA ARG A 18 -5.28 13.61 9.82
C ARG A 18 -4.93 12.26 10.42
N PHE A 19 -5.62 11.87 11.49
CA PHE A 19 -5.44 10.58 12.14
C PHE A 19 -5.66 9.42 11.16
N ASN A 20 -6.80 9.40 10.46
CA ASN A 20 -7.12 8.36 9.48
C ASN A 20 -6.08 8.27 8.36
N LYS A 21 -5.68 9.42 7.79
CA LYS A 21 -4.65 9.46 6.74
C LYS A 21 -3.31 8.93 7.24
N LYS A 22 -2.88 9.33 8.44
CA LYS A 22 -1.61 8.86 9.01
C LYS A 22 -1.66 7.39 9.42
N LEU A 23 -2.80 6.90 9.91
CA LEU A 23 -3.01 5.49 10.23
C LEU A 23 -2.91 4.62 8.98
N GLN A 24 -3.55 5.03 7.88
CA GLN A 24 -3.44 4.36 6.58
C GLN A 24 -2.00 4.38 6.05
N GLN A 25 -1.34 5.54 6.06
CA GLN A 25 0.05 5.68 5.63
C GLN A 25 1.02 4.83 6.46
N SER A 26 0.75 4.67 7.75
CA SER A 26 1.63 3.89 8.64
C SER A 26 1.64 2.39 8.31
N GLY A 27 0.66 1.89 7.54
CA GLY A 27 0.53 0.47 7.22
C GLY A 27 0.27 -0.46 8.41
N LYS A 28 0.19 0.07 9.65
CA LYS A 28 0.09 -0.75 10.86
C LYS A 28 -1.17 -1.62 10.89
N LEU A 29 -2.30 -1.10 10.43
CA LEU A 29 -3.53 -1.89 10.31
C LEU A 29 -3.39 -3.02 9.30
N TYR A 30 -2.70 -2.77 8.18
CA TYR A 30 -2.44 -3.80 7.17
C TYR A 30 -1.54 -4.89 7.73
N LEU A 31 -0.44 -4.51 8.40
CA LEU A 31 0.47 -5.43 9.06
C LEU A 31 -0.25 -6.26 10.14
N ALA A 32 -1.04 -5.61 11.00
CA ALA A 32 -1.80 -6.27 12.05
C ALA A 32 -2.75 -7.34 11.48
N ARG A 33 -3.47 -7.01 10.40
CA ARG A 33 -4.33 -7.98 9.70
C ARG A 33 -3.53 -9.12 9.06
N GLN A 34 -2.36 -8.82 8.51
CA GLN A 34 -1.50 -9.82 7.87
C GLN A 34 -0.93 -10.83 8.89
N VAL A 35 -0.54 -10.35 10.08
CA VAL A 35 0.06 -11.19 11.14
C VAL A 35 -0.96 -11.75 12.14
N GLN A 36 -2.25 -11.42 11.97
CA GLN A 36 -3.33 -11.90 12.86
C GLN A 36 -3.37 -13.43 12.97
N HIS A 37 -2.96 -14.13 11.92
CA HIS A 37 -2.87 -15.58 11.86
C HIS A 37 -1.47 -16.05 11.47
N VAL A 38 -1.05 -17.20 12.01
CA VAL A 38 0.21 -17.84 11.62
C VAL A 38 0.14 -18.22 10.14
N GLN A 39 1.03 -17.63 9.34
CA GLN A 39 1.15 -17.93 7.92
C GLN A 39 2.22 -18.99 7.69
N PRO A 40 1.93 -20.08 6.95
CA PRO A 40 2.92 -21.08 6.62
C PRO A 40 3.98 -20.50 5.67
N LYS A 41 5.18 -21.11 5.69
CA LYS A 41 6.24 -20.74 4.75
C LYS A 41 5.79 -21.02 3.31
N ILE A 42 6.07 -20.06 2.41
CA ILE A 42 5.74 -20.16 0.99
C ILE A 42 6.50 -21.33 0.37
N ASN A 43 5.80 -22.22 -0.33
CA ASN A 43 6.41 -23.33 -1.07
C ASN A 43 6.94 -22.89 -2.45
N LYS A 44 7.82 -23.70 -3.06
CA LYS A 44 8.45 -23.39 -4.37
C LYS A 44 7.41 -23.13 -5.47
N THR A 45 6.32 -23.89 -5.49
CA THR A 45 5.24 -23.75 -6.48
C THR A 45 4.51 -22.41 -6.35
N GLN A 46 4.17 -22.01 -5.13
CA GLN A 46 3.50 -20.75 -4.84
C GLN A 46 4.43 -19.56 -5.14
N GLN A 47 5.72 -19.68 -4.86
CA GLN A 47 6.73 -18.70 -5.24
C GLN A 47 6.78 -18.51 -6.76
N LYS A 48 6.88 -19.62 -7.52
CA LYS A 48 6.85 -19.59 -9.00
C LYS A 48 5.57 -18.94 -9.53
N LYS A 49 4.40 -19.30 -8.99
CA LYS A 49 3.11 -18.70 -9.38
C LYS A 49 3.09 -17.20 -9.15
N ARG A 50 3.56 -16.72 -7.99
CA ARG A 50 3.66 -15.28 -7.68
C ARG A 50 4.57 -14.55 -8.68
N ALA A 51 5.72 -15.13 -9.01
CA ALA A 51 6.66 -14.55 -9.99
C ALA A 51 6.02 -14.42 -11.38
N LEU A 52 5.37 -15.48 -11.87
CA LEU A 52 4.69 -15.47 -13.18
C LEU A 52 3.57 -14.42 -13.25
N VAL A 53 2.77 -14.29 -12.18
CA VAL A 53 1.74 -13.25 -12.09
C VAL A 53 2.36 -11.86 -12.10
N GLY A 54 3.43 -11.64 -11.34
CA GLY A 54 4.17 -10.38 -11.32
C GLY A 54 4.72 -9.99 -12.70
N MET A 55 5.27 -10.95 -13.45
CA MET A 55 5.73 -10.73 -14.83
C MET A 55 4.58 -10.33 -15.75
N LYS A 56 3.45 -11.03 -15.70
CA LYS A 56 2.26 -10.69 -16.51
C LYS A 56 1.70 -9.30 -16.22
N LEU A 57 1.66 -8.92 -14.94
CA LEU A 57 1.20 -7.59 -14.55
C LEU A 57 2.16 -6.50 -15.01
N ARG A 58 3.47 -6.75 -14.93
CA ARG A 58 4.49 -5.82 -15.42
C ARG A 58 4.39 -5.61 -16.92
N SER A 59 4.32 -6.69 -17.71
CA SER A 59 4.20 -6.59 -19.17
C SER A 59 2.91 -5.90 -19.59
N LYS A 60 1.77 -6.20 -18.94
CA LYS A 60 0.51 -5.50 -19.16
C LYS A 60 0.64 -4.00 -18.87
N ARG A 61 1.29 -3.63 -17.76
CA ARG A 61 1.50 -2.23 -17.39
C ARG A 61 2.38 -1.50 -18.40
N GLU A 62 3.46 -2.11 -18.86
CA GLU A 62 4.35 -1.56 -19.90
C GLU A 62 3.63 -1.36 -21.23
N TYR A 63 2.82 -2.33 -21.64
CA TYR A 63 1.98 -2.21 -22.83
C TYR A 63 0.99 -1.04 -22.71
N LEU A 64 0.24 -0.97 -21.59
CA LEU A 64 -0.71 0.12 -21.32
C LEU A 64 -0.04 1.49 -21.29
N LYS A 65 1.19 1.56 -20.78
CA LYS A 65 2.03 2.76 -20.80
C LYS A 65 2.38 3.17 -22.24
N LYS A 66 2.80 2.21 -23.07
CA LYS A 66 3.18 2.47 -24.48
C LYS A 66 2.02 3.03 -25.32
N ILE A 67 0.80 2.55 -25.08
CA ILE A 67 -0.40 3.01 -25.80
C ILE A 67 -1.03 4.28 -25.20
N GLY A 68 -0.41 4.90 -24.20
CA GLY A 68 -0.90 6.13 -23.58
C GLY A 68 -2.17 5.98 -22.73
N LYS A 69 -2.60 4.74 -22.43
CA LYS A 69 -3.78 4.46 -21.57
C LYS A 69 -3.45 4.45 -20.07
N LEU A 70 -2.18 4.66 -19.72
CA LEU A 70 -1.74 4.87 -18.35
C LEU A 70 -1.17 6.28 -18.29
N GLU A 71 -1.73 7.15 -17.44
CA GLU A 71 -1.07 8.42 -17.12
C GLU A 71 0.33 8.09 -16.58
N GLU A 72 1.36 8.74 -17.13
CA GLU A 72 2.70 8.70 -16.56
C GLU A 72 2.67 9.48 -15.25
N GLU A 73 2.12 8.88 -14.19
CA GLU A 73 2.25 9.49 -12.86
C GLU A 73 3.76 9.67 -12.60
N PRO A 74 4.23 10.89 -12.35
CA PRO A 74 5.62 11.09 -11.96
C PRO A 74 5.84 10.23 -10.73
N ARG A 75 6.76 9.27 -10.83
CA ARG A 75 7.12 8.39 -9.70
C ARG A 75 7.28 9.28 -8.48
N LYS A 76 6.34 9.21 -7.54
CA LYS A 76 6.43 9.91 -6.27
C LYS A 76 7.71 9.41 -5.61
N ARG A 77 8.79 10.19 -5.74
CA ARG A 77 10.07 10.03 -5.04
C ARG A 77 9.79 10.34 -3.57
N TRP A 78 9.33 9.33 -2.84
CA TRP A 78 9.26 9.32 -1.39
C TRP A 78 9.77 7.96 -0.94
#